data_AF-A0AA86GXC1-F1
#
_entry.id   AF-A0AA86GXC1-F1
#
_cell.length_a   1.000
_cell.length_b   1.000
_cell.length_c   1.000
_cell.angle_alpha   90.00
_cell.angle_beta   90.00
_cell.angle_gamma   90.00
#
_symmetry.space_group_name_H-M   'P 1'
#
loop_
_entity.id
_entity.type
_entity.pdbx_description
1 polymer ?
#
loop_
_entity_poly.entity_id
_entity_poly.type
_entity_poly.pdbx_seq_one_letter_code
_entity_poly.pdbx_strand_id
1 'polypeptide(L)' 'MHKIDWRSPAEYRFLQNYDRAGFAWEIVRRNRDYCREYKKILLTKPPDPLLVESFVKRWGLRFRL' A
#
# COMPACT_ATOMS: atom_id res chain seq x y z
N MET A 1 17.63 -16.03 10.32
CA MET A 1 16.94 -14.74 10.06
C MET A 1 17.69 -14.06 8.93
N HIS A 2 17.16 -14.04 7.71
CA HIS A 2 17.87 -13.47 6.55
C HIS A 2 17.92 -11.94 6.73
N LYS A 3 19.10 -11.39 7.01
CA LYS A 3 19.29 -9.95 7.16
C LYS A 3 19.46 -9.40 5.75
N ILE A 4 18.47 -8.65 5.26
CA ILE A 4 18.58 -7.94 3.98
C ILE A 4 19.82 -7.04 4.07
N ASP A 5 20.76 -7.22 3.15
CA ASP A 5 21.83 -6.25 2.96
C ASP A 5 21.26 -5.07 2.17
N TRP A 6 20.80 -4.06 2.90
CA TRP A 6 20.18 -2.88 2.31
C TRP A 6 21.12 -2.08 1.40
N ARG A 7 22.43 -2.34 1.42
CA ARG A 7 23.39 -1.74 0.49
C ARG A 7 23.61 -2.56 -0.77
N SER A 8 23.19 -3.82 -0.80
CA SER A 8 23.34 -4.69 -1.97
C SER A 8 22.28 -4.37 -3.02
N PRO A 9 22.65 -3.92 -4.23
CA PRO A 9 21.69 -3.69 -5.31
C PRO A 9 20.96 -4.97 -5.74
N ALA A 10 21.58 -6.13 -5.50
CA ALA A 10 20.98 -7.43 -5.82
C ALA A 10 19.67 -7.68 -5.05
N GLU A 11 19.57 -7.18 -3.81
CA GLU A 11 18.38 -7.31 -2.96
C GLU A 11 17.19 -6.53 -3.51
N TYR A 12 17.41 -5.56 -4.40
CA TYR A 12 16.37 -4.70 -4.96
C TYR A 12 16.11 -4.93 -6.45
N ARG A 13 16.82 -5.88 -7.11
CA ARG A 13 16.64 -6.14 -8.55
C ARG A 13 15.21 -6.43 -8.94
N PHE A 14 14.44 -7.10 -8.07
CA PHE A 14 13.03 -7.38 -8.32
C PHE A 14 12.19 -6.11 -8.49
N LEU A 15 12.60 -4.97 -7.90
CA LEU A 15 11.89 -3.70 -8.04
C LEU A 15 11.94 -3.14 -9.46
N GLN A 16 12.93 -3.53 -10.26
CA GLN A 16 13.08 -3.09 -11.65
C GLN A 16 12.03 -3.71 -12.58
N ASN A 17 11.37 -4.78 -12.15
CA ASN A 17 10.32 -5.43 -12.93
C ASN A 17 8.96 -4.75 -12.77
N TYR A 18 8.81 -3.81 -11.83
CA TYR A 18 7.56 -3.07 -11.67
C TYR A 18 7.49 -1.89 -12.63
N ASP A 19 6.29 -1.63 -13.13
CA ASP A 19 5.96 -0.34 -13.72
C ASP A 19 5.91 0.74 -12.62
N ARG A 20 5.75 2.01 -13.02
CA ARG A 20 5.75 3.13 -12.05
C ARG A 20 4.65 2.98 -11.01
N ALA A 21 3.47 2.51 -11.42
CA ALA A 21 2.34 2.32 -10.52
C ALA A 21 2.61 1.17 -9.53
N GLY A 22 3.12 0.04 -10.02
CA GLY A 22 3.51 -1.11 -9.19
C GLY A 22 4.59 -0.74 -8.19
N PHE A 23 5.60 0.02 -8.60
CA PHE A 23 6.65 0.49 -7.69
C PHE A 23 6.08 1.40 -6.58
N ALA A 24 5.25 2.39 -6.95
CA ALA A 24 4.61 3.26 -5.97
C ALA A 24 3.72 2.47 -5.00
N TRP A 25 3.00 1.47 -5.52
CA TRP A 25 2.15 0.60 -4.73
C TRP A 25 2.92 -0.23 -3.70
N GLU A 26 4.12 -0.71 -4.03
CA GLU A 26 5.00 -1.42 -3.10
C GLU A 26 5.33 -0.56 -1.86
N ILE A 27 5.49 0.76 -2.03
CA ILE A 27 5.74 1.69 -0.93
C ILE A 27 4.48 1.86 -0.07
N VAL A 28 3.32 2.12 -0.69
CA VAL A 28 2.07 2.39 0.05
C VAL A 28 1.60 1.15 0.82
N ARG A 29 1.62 -0.03 0.20
CA ARG A 29 1.10 -1.27 0.83
C ARG A 29 1.89 -1.75 2.05
N ARG A 30 3.10 -1.22 2.26
CA ARG A 30 3.95 -1.49 3.44
C ARG A 30 3.76 -0.47 4.55
N ASN A 31 3.07 0.64 4.29
CA ASN A 31 2.79 1.64 5.30
C ASN A 31 1.78 1.10 6.33
N ARG A 32 2.15 1.14 7.61
CA ARG A 32 1.32 0.59 8.70
C ARG A 32 -0.01 1.34 8.86
N ASP A 33 -0.02 2.65 8.62
CA ASP A 33 -1.25 3.46 8.70
C ASP A 33 -2.19 3.12 7.55
N TYR A 34 -1.65 2.96 6.34
CA TYR A 34 -2.42 2.50 5.17
C TYR A 34 -3.10 1.16 5.49
N CYS A 35 -2.32 0.17 5.95
CA CYS A 35 -2.85 -1.15 6.27
C CYS A 35 -3.95 -1.10 7.34
N ARG A 36 -3.77 -0.28 8.37
CA ARG A 36 -4.76 -0.11 9.44
C ARG A 36 -6.05 0.51 8.93
N GLU A 37 -5.96 1.57 8.13
CA GLU A 37 -7.12 2.28 7.59
C GLU A 37 -7.87 1.44 6.54
N TYR A 38 -7.13 0.80 5.63
CA TYR A 38 -7.73 -0.10 4.65
C TYR A 38 -8.46 -1.28 5.33
N LYS A 39 -7.87 -1.84 6.41
CA LYS A 39 -8.54 -2.88 7.20
C LYS A 39 -9.84 -2.39 7.85
N LYS A 40 -9.92 -1.13 8.32
CA LYS A 40 -11.16 -0.56 8.85
C LYS A 40 -12.25 -0.53 7.79
N ILE A 41 -11.91 -0.08 6.58
CA ILE A 41 -12.85 -0.06 5.43
C ILE A 41 -13.37 -1.47 5.13
N LEU A 42 -12.50 -2.49 5.10
CA LEU A 42 -12.89 -3.87 4.81
C LEU A 42 -13.80 -4.51 5.88
N LEU A 43 -13.68 -4.08 7.14
CA LEU A 43 -14.47 -4.62 8.25
C LEU A 43 -15.88 -4.03 8.32
N THR A 44 -16.15 -2.92 7.63
CA THR A 44 -17.47 -2.26 7.61
C THR A 44 -18.20 -2.60 6.31
N LYS A 45 -19.38 -3.23 6.40
CA LYS A 45 -20.21 -3.58 5.23
C LYS A 45 -21.65 -3.05 5.40
N PRO A 46 -22.11 -2.12 4.55
CA PRO A 46 -21.35 -1.42 3.51
C PRO A 46 -20.30 -0.46 4.13
N PRO A 47 -19.19 -0.15 3.44
CA PRO A 47 -18.20 0.79 3.95
C PRO A 47 -18.82 2.18 4.14
N ASP A 48 -18.42 2.88 5.21
CA ASP A 48 -18.82 4.27 5.43
C ASP A 48 -18.26 5.16 4.29
N PRO A 49 -19.12 5.85 3.53
CA PRO A 49 -18.67 6.73 2.44
C PRO A 49 -17.68 7.81 2.87
N LEU A 50 -17.82 8.37 4.07
CA LEU A 50 -16.90 9.40 4.59
C LEU A 50 -15.53 8.81 4.91
N LEU A 51 -15.50 7.59 5.45
CA LEU A 51 -14.26 6.84 5.68
C LEU A 51 -13.55 6.53 4.36
N VAL A 52 -14.29 6.13 3.33
CA VAL A 52 -13.73 5.86 2.00
C VAL A 52 -13.21 7.16 1.37
N GLU A 53 -13.95 8.26 1.46
CA GLU A 53 -13.52 9.54 0.86
C GLU A 53 -12.26 10.09 1.53
N SER A 54 -12.20 10.05 2.86
CA SER A 54 -11.00 10.47 3.62
C SER A 54 -9.78 9.60 3.29
N PHE A 55 -9.97 8.30 3.12
CA PHE A 55 -8.93 7.38 2.68
C PHE A 55 -8.41 7.72 1.27
N VAL A 56 -9.31 7.97 0.31
CA VAL A 56 -8.93 8.37 -1.05
C VAL A 56 -8.18 9.70 -1.04
N LYS A 57 -8.63 10.69 -0.26
CA LYS A 57 -7.94 11.99 -0.13
C LYS A 57 -6.53 11.86 0.45
N ARG A 58 -6.33 10.97 1.43
CA ARG A 58 -5.03 10.77 2.08
C ARG A 58 -4.05 9.97 1.21
N TRP A 59 -4.52 8.88 0.59
CA TRP A 59 -3.65 7.91 -0.07
C TRP A 59 -3.65 8.02 -1.60
N GLY A 60 -4.60 8.74 -2.20
CA GLY A 60 -4.76 8.84 -3.65
C GLY A 60 -5.24 7.55 -4.32
N LEU A 61 -5.63 6.54 -3.54
CA LEU A 61 -6.00 5.21 -4.01
C LEU A 61 -7.50 4.98 -3.87
N ARG A 62 -8.14 4.49 -4.92
CA ARG A 62 -9.55 4.10 -4.94
C ARG A 62 -9.69 2.70 -5.51
N PHE A 63 -10.24 1.80 -4.70
CA PHE A 63 -10.52 0.42 -5.09
C PHE A 63 -12.02 0.25 -5.33
N ARG A 64 -12.39 -0.73 -6.16
CA ARG A 64 -13.76 -1.25 -6.17
C ARG A 64 -13.94 -2.07 -4.89
N LEU A 65 -14.73 -1.55 -3.95
CA LEU A 65 -15.07 -2.19 -2.67
C LEU A 65 -16.40 -2.92 -2.79
#